data_AF-A0A822XJ23-F1
#
_entry.id   AF-A0A822XJ23-F1
#
_cell.length_a   1.000
_cell.length_b   1.000
_cell.length_c   1.000
_cell.angle_alpha   90.00
_cell.angle_beta   90.00
_cell.angle_gamma   90.00
#
_symmetry.space_group_name_H-M   'P 1'
#
loop_
_entity.id
_entity.type
_entity.pdbx_description
1 polymer ?
#
loop_
_entity_poly.entity_id
_entity_poly.type
_entity_poly.pdbx_seq_one_letter_code
_entity_poly.pdbx_strand_id
1 'polypeptide(L)'
;MAQLCSIIQFVDAALACSFPFALSYGDPDQKWVIRRHLLSLFQDFPTLLPSADIFVHNDGATVYLLNAKGHLLVSKTTPPVPLTIWVHQNYPSAPPIVFLSPTSDNPVLGYHPFVDSSGFTTLPYLETWLYPRSNLSDLAHNLVLLFSHHHPFSFPSASAMRRFTNPCLASKEEAIDRLFGALHCDVVSKRAQLDEDIQGLLRLQDRLQDRAKITTTILEGAEHEKTSLERRLAEVTEEVDKLEDWLKVHGSNFDVSTEVDDDMGAFQATDLESASRLNFMVKDKAIEDVLYALDEALMEEVVSSEQYIRQVRSLAKNQFYYRNRLIKLTETKTS
;
A
#
# COMPACT_ATOMS: atom_id res chain seq x y z
N MET A 1 6.88 -18.02 56.63
CA MET A 1 5.96 -19.10 57.05
C MET A 1 4.49 -18.68 56.96
N ALA A 2 4.03 -17.64 57.69
CA ALA A 2 2.61 -17.23 57.67
C ALA A 2 2.07 -16.86 56.27
N GLN A 3 2.86 -16.16 55.45
CA GLN A 3 2.47 -15.75 54.10
C GLN A 3 2.26 -16.96 53.16
N LEU A 4 3.16 -17.94 53.18
CA LEU A 4 3.03 -19.15 52.34
C LEU A 4 1.81 -19.98 52.73
N CYS A 5 1.49 -20.09 54.02
CA CYS A 5 0.27 -20.75 54.48
C CYS A 5 -0.99 -20.03 53.96
N SER A 6 -1.01 -18.69 53.95
CA SER A 6 -2.12 -17.92 53.39
C SER A 6 -2.26 -18.11 51.87
N ILE A 7 -1.14 -18.20 51.15
CA ILE A 7 -1.12 -18.49 49.70
C ILE A 7 -1.71 -19.87 49.41
N ILE A 8 -1.29 -20.90 50.17
CA ILE A 8 -1.81 -22.26 50.02
C ILE A 8 -3.32 -22.28 50.26
N GLN A 9 -3.79 -21.64 51.34
CA GLN A 9 -5.23 -21.55 51.66
C GLN A 9 -6.02 -20.87 50.54
N PHE A 10 -5.49 -19.79 49.96
CA PHE A 10 -6.15 -19.09 48.86
C PHE A 10 -6.24 -19.96 47.61
N VAL A 11 -5.14 -20.58 47.18
CA VAL A 11 -5.13 -21.42 45.97
C VAL A 11 -6.05 -22.63 46.13
N ASP A 12 -6.03 -23.26 47.31
CA ASP A 12 -6.88 -24.42 47.61
C ASP A 12 -8.36 -24.02 47.64
N ALA A 13 -8.70 -22.89 48.27
CA ALA A 13 -10.06 -22.37 48.28
C ALA A 13 -10.54 -22.04 46.86
N ALA A 14 -9.72 -21.34 46.07
CA ALA A 14 -10.08 -20.93 44.72
C ALA A 14 -10.32 -22.13 43.79
N LEU A 15 -9.47 -23.17 43.85
CA LEU A 15 -9.62 -24.37 43.03
C LEU A 15 -10.81 -25.25 43.46
N ALA A 16 -11.16 -25.22 44.75
CA ALA A 16 -12.30 -25.95 45.32
C ALA A 16 -13.65 -25.21 45.17
N CYS A 17 -13.64 -23.90 44.87
CA CYS A 17 -14.87 -23.12 44.67
C CYS A 17 -15.66 -23.63 43.45
N SER A 18 -16.94 -23.96 43.69
CA SER A 18 -17.86 -24.43 42.63
C SER A 18 -18.89 -23.39 42.19
N PHE A 19 -19.26 -22.41 43.02
CA PHE A 19 -20.20 -21.31 42.68
C PHE A 19 -20.03 -20.14 43.68
N PRO A 20 -20.32 -18.87 43.32
CA PRO A 20 -20.68 -18.33 42.00
C PRO A 20 -19.46 -17.93 41.12
N PHE A 21 -18.25 -18.02 41.67
CA PHE A 21 -16.99 -17.66 41.00
C PHE A 21 -16.15 -18.89 40.64
N ALA A 22 -16.77 -19.86 39.95
CA ALA A 22 -16.07 -21.08 39.56
C ALA A 22 -14.96 -20.77 38.55
N LEU A 23 -13.75 -21.24 38.82
CA LEU A 23 -12.65 -21.15 37.87
C LEU A 23 -12.94 -22.00 36.63
N SER A 24 -12.49 -21.53 35.46
CA SER A 24 -12.69 -22.20 34.17
C SER A 24 -11.77 -23.43 33.95
N TYR A 25 -11.46 -24.19 35.02
CA TYR A 25 -10.68 -25.43 34.97
C TYR A 25 -11.62 -26.62 35.19
N GLY A 26 -11.89 -27.38 34.12
CA GLY A 26 -12.89 -28.46 34.15
C GLY A 26 -12.37 -29.76 34.76
N ASP A 27 -11.09 -30.06 34.59
CA ASP A 27 -10.50 -31.36 34.94
C ASP A 27 -9.84 -31.33 36.34
N PRO A 28 -10.19 -32.25 37.26
CA PRO A 28 -9.51 -32.39 38.56
C PRO A 28 -7.99 -32.57 38.45
N ASP A 29 -7.50 -33.31 37.46
CA ASP A 29 -6.06 -33.56 37.29
C ASP A 29 -5.34 -32.28 36.87
N GLN A 30 -5.97 -31.49 35.98
CA GLN A 30 -5.52 -30.14 35.64
C GLN A 30 -5.41 -29.26 36.88
N LYS A 31 -6.44 -29.22 37.74
CA LYS A 31 -6.41 -28.41 38.97
C LYS A 31 -5.26 -28.80 39.89
N TRP A 32 -4.96 -30.10 40.00
CA TRP A 32 -3.84 -30.59 40.80
C TRP A 32 -2.48 -30.11 40.26
N VAL A 33 -2.30 -30.16 38.93
CA VAL A 33 -1.07 -29.64 38.28
C VAL A 33 -0.94 -28.14 38.45
N ILE A 34 -2.02 -27.37 38.26
CA ILE A 34 -2.06 -25.91 38.46
C ILE A 34 -1.65 -25.58 39.89
N ARG A 35 -2.27 -26.23 40.88
CA ARG A 35 -1.94 -26.06 42.30
C ARG A 35 -0.45 -26.28 42.54
N ARG A 36 0.08 -27.41 42.09
CA ARG A 36 1.50 -27.76 42.30
C ARG A 36 2.43 -26.72 41.69
N HIS A 37 2.19 -26.30 40.44
CA HIS A 37 3.05 -25.36 39.74
C HIS A 37 2.96 -23.94 40.32
N LEU A 38 1.77 -23.49 40.75
CA LEU A 38 1.60 -22.21 41.44
C LEU A 38 2.30 -22.18 42.79
N LEU A 39 2.17 -23.25 43.59
CA LEU A 39 2.85 -23.30 44.89
C LEU A 39 4.38 -23.29 44.74
N SER A 40 4.91 -23.99 43.74
CA SER A 40 6.35 -23.92 43.40
C SER A 40 6.76 -22.49 43.00
N LEU A 41 5.97 -21.84 42.14
CA LEU A 41 6.22 -20.46 41.73
C LEU A 41 6.27 -19.50 42.92
N PHE A 42 5.30 -19.57 43.85
CA PHE A 42 5.24 -18.68 45.01
C PHE A 42 6.30 -18.98 46.06
N GLN A 43 6.80 -20.22 46.10
CA GLN A 43 7.93 -20.58 46.94
C GLN A 43 9.23 -19.94 46.44
N ASP A 44 9.45 -19.94 45.12
CA ASP A 44 10.66 -19.41 44.49
C ASP A 44 10.59 -17.86 44.35
N PHE A 45 9.40 -17.31 44.12
CA PHE A 45 9.14 -15.89 43.92
C PHE A 45 8.10 -15.35 44.91
N PRO A 46 8.50 -15.03 46.16
CA PRO A 46 7.58 -14.61 47.23
C PRO A 46 6.97 -13.21 47.02
N THR A 47 7.45 -12.46 46.03
CA THR A 47 6.91 -11.16 45.60
C THR A 47 5.67 -11.30 44.72
N LEU A 48 5.41 -12.48 44.18
CA LEU A 48 4.18 -12.80 43.47
C LEU A 48 3.12 -13.28 44.45
N LEU A 49 1.89 -12.81 44.25
CA LEU A 49 0.73 -13.18 45.06
C LEU A 49 -0.34 -13.81 44.16
N PRO A 50 -1.07 -14.82 44.67
CA PRO A 50 -2.18 -15.39 43.92
C PRO A 50 -3.35 -14.40 43.88
N SER A 51 -4.00 -14.32 42.72
CA SER A 51 -5.27 -13.64 42.50
C SER A 51 -6.15 -14.49 41.58
N ALA A 52 -7.43 -14.19 41.53
CA ALA A 52 -8.39 -14.79 40.60
C ALA A 52 -9.24 -13.68 39.99
N ASP A 53 -9.26 -13.59 38.67
CA ASP A 53 -9.84 -12.46 37.95
C ASP A 53 -10.43 -12.92 36.61
N ILE A 54 -11.27 -12.05 36.02
CA ILE A 54 -11.82 -12.28 34.68
C ILE A 54 -10.76 -11.93 33.64
N PHE A 55 -10.40 -12.90 32.81
CA PHE A 55 -9.55 -12.73 31.65
C PHE A 55 -10.41 -12.62 30.37
N VAL A 56 -10.10 -11.64 29.53
CA VAL A 56 -10.78 -11.42 28.25
C VAL A 56 -9.84 -11.87 27.14
N HIS A 57 -10.23 -12.91 26.40
CA HIS A 57 -9.49 -13.36 25.23
C HIS A 57 -9.61 -12.39 24.06
N ASN A 58 -8.74 -12.54 23.06
CA ASN A 58 -8.72 -11.69 21.86
C ASN A 58 -10.01 -11.77 21.03
N ASP A 59 -10.80 -12.84 21.17
CA ASP A 59 -12.12 -13.03 20.54
C ASP A 59 -13.28 -12.41 21.34
N GLY A 60 -12.98 -11.78 22.49
CA GLY A 60 -13.97 -11.21 23.41
C GLY A 60 -14.54 -12.20 24.42
N ALA A 61 -14.16 -13.48 24.38
CA ALA A 61 -14.63 -14.47 25.34
C ALA A 61 -14.02 -14.21 26.74
N THR A 62 -14.88 -14.12 27.75
CA THR A 62 -14.45 -13.88 29.14
C THR A 62 -14.43 -15.17 29.94
N VAL A 63 -13.33 -15.44 30.64
CA VAL A 63 -13.14 -16.61 31.51
C VAL A 63 -12.60 -16.21 32.87
N TYR A 64 -12.90 -16.98 33.91
CA TYR A 64 -12.42 -16.69 35.26
C TYR A 64 -11.21 -17.58 35.59
N LEU A 65 -10.02 -16.97 35.72
CA LEU A 65 -8.74 -17.68 35.80
C LEU A 65 -7.96 -17.28 37.04
N LEU A 66 -7.10 -18.20 37.49
CA LEU A 66 -6.06 -17.89 38.47
C LEU A 66 -4.92 -17.13 37.77
N ASN A 67 -4.35 -16.18 38.50
CA ASN A 67 -3.16 -15.48 38.09
C ASN A 67 -2.19 -15.27 39.26
N ALA A 68 -0.92 -15.08 38.95
CA ALA A 68 0.12 -14.67 39.88
C ALA A 68 0.51 -13.24 39.55
N LYS A 69 0.18 -12.30 40.43
CA LYS A 69 0.41 -10.86 40.25
C LYS A 69 1.44 -10.36 41.25
N GLY A 70 2.37 -9.55 40.78
CA GLY A 70 3.39 -8.96 41.65
C GLY A 70 4.50 -8.34 40.82
N HIS A 71 5.73 -8.50 41.28
CA HIS A 71 6.91 -8.01 40.57
C HIS A 71 8.06 -9.01 40.64
N LEU A 72 8.85 -9.08 39.58
CA LEU A 72 10.10 -9.84 39.55
C LEU A 72 11.28 -8.92 39.83
N LEU A 73 12.14 -9.32 40.77
CA LEU A 73 13.40 -8.64 41.00
C LEU A 73 14.47 -9.24 40.09
N VAL A 74 14.79 -8.50 39.04
CA VAL A 74 15.77 -8.94 38.03
C VAL A 74 17.20 -8.72 38.50
N SER A 75 17.50 -7.55 39.05
CA SER A 75 18.81 -7.17 39.59
C SER A 75 18.63 -6.27 40.81
N LYS A 76 19.66 -6.19 41.66
CA LYS A 76 19.68 -5.27 42.82
C LYS A 76 19.74 -3.80 42.43
N THR A 77 20.04 -3.51 41.16
CA THR A 77 20.31 -2.15 40.66
C THR A 77 19.27 -1.65 39.65
N THR A 78 18.40 -2.53 39.17
CA THR A 78 17.30 -2.18 38.26
C THR A 78 16.00 -2.12 39.05
N PRO A 79 15.02 -1.32 38.60
CA PRO A 79 13.69 -1.36 39.19
C PRO A 79 13.08 -2.78 39.08
N PRO A 80 12.18 -3.16 39.99
CA PRO A 80 11.42 -4.39 39.86
C PRO A 80 10.54 -4.37 38.61
N VAL A 81 10.30 -5.54 38.02
CA VAL A 81 9.46 -5.71 36.83
C VAL A 81 8.06 -6.15 37.26
N PRO A 82 7.08 -5.23 37.38
CA PRO A 82 5.70 -5.60 37.68
C PRO A 82 5.07 -6.40 36.55
N LEU A 83 4.45 -7.53 36.89
CA LEU A 83 3.80 -8.41 35.92
C LEU A 83 2.67 -9.23 36.53
N THR A 84 1.86 -9.81 35.63
CA THR A 84 0.80 -10.76 35.92
C THR A 84 0.96 -11.99 35.04
N ILE A 85 1.08 -13.17 35.66
CA ILE A 85 1.12 -14.47 34.98
C ILE A 85 -0.26 -15.11 35.11
N TRP A 86 -1.00 -15.18 34.00
CA TRP A 86 -2.31 -15.83 33.92
C TRP A 86 -2.16 -17.31 33.61
N VAL A 87 -2.85 -18.16 34.37
CA VAL A 87 -2.89 -19.59 34.11
C VAL A 87 -4.01 -19.89 33.12
N HIS A 88 -3.64 -20.20 31.88
CA HIS A 88 -4.57 -20.43 30.78
C HIS A 88 -5.61 -21.53 31.08
N GLN A 89 -6.83 -21.41 30.53
CA GLN A 89 -7.93 -22.36 30.75
C GLN A 89 -7.58 -23.82 30.38
N ASN A 90 -6.67 -24.01 29.44
CA ASN A 90 -6.20 -25.33 28.97
C ASN A 90 -4.81 -25.70 29.53
N TYR A 91 -4.37 -25.07 30.62
CA TYR A 91 -3.11 -25.41 31.28
C TYR A 91 -3.13 -26.86 31.79
N PRO A 92 -2.04 -27.65 31.69
CA PRO A 92 -0.71 -27.30 31.20
C PRO A 92 -0.49 -27.55 29.71
N SER A 93 -1.51 -28.00 28.96
CA SER A 93 -1.41 -28.26 27.52
C SER A 93 -1.17 -26.98 26.72
N ALA A 94 -1.67 -25.85 27.21
CA ALA A 94 -1.37 -24.52 26.71
C ALA A 94 -0.46 -23.75 27.70
N PRO A 95 0.44 -22.89 27.20
CA PRO A 95 1.28 -22.06 28.05
C PRO A 95 0.46 -21.04 28.85
N PRO A 96 1.01 -20.54 29.99
CA PRO A 96 0.45 -19.38 30.68
C PRO A 96 0.63 -18.11 29.83
N ILE A 97 -0.11 -17.07 30.18
CA ILE A 97 -0.05 -15.77 29.48
C ILE A 97 0.58 -14.74 30.42
N VAL A 98 1.58 -13.99 29.94
CA VAL A 98 2.33 -13.03 30.77
C VAL A 98 2.09 -11.61 30.25
N PHE A 99 1.60 -10.75 31.14
CA PHE A 99 1.44 -9.32 30.90
C PHE A 99 2.29 -8.52 31.89
N LEU A 100 3.11 -7.62 31.38
CA LEU A 100 3.76 -6.60 32.17
C LEU A 100 2.75 -5.52 32.56
N SER A 101 2.91 -4.94 33.74
CA SER A 101 2.05 -3.86 34.23
C SER A 101 2.83 -2.55 34.24
N PRO A 102 2.91 -1.83 33.10
CA PRO A 102 3.64 -0.56 33.05
C PRO A 102 3.08 0.45 34.05
N THR A 103 3.97 1.25 34.61
CA THR A 103 3.61 2.38 35.48
C THR A 103 3.92 3.69 34.75
N SER A 104 3.30 4.80 35.16
CA SER A 104 3.54 6.13 34.54
C SER A 104 5.02 6.49 34.45
N ASP A 105 5.80 6.03 35.41
CA ASP A 105 7.22 6.38 35.56
C ASP A 105 8.13 5.46 34.74
N ASN A 106 7.63 4.29 34.33
CA ASN A 106 8.38 3.23 33.66
C ASN A 106 7.53 2.64 32.52
N PRO A 107 7.41 3.33 31.38
CA PRO A 107 6.72 2.79 30.21
C PRO A 107 7.51 1.64 29.59
N VAL A 108 6.81 0.73 28.91
CA VAL A 108 7.44 -0.35 28.12
C VAL A 108 8.30 0.27 27.02
N LEU A 109 9.49 -0.28 26.82
CA LEU A 109 10.39 0.17 25.76
C LEU A 109 9.80 -0.19 24.38
N GLY A 110 9.58 0.80 23.52
CA GLY A 110 8.85 0.62 22.24
C GLY A 110 9.50 -0.31 21.21
N TYR A 111 10.75 -0.74 21.41
CA TYR A 111 11.48 -1.68 20.54
C TYR A 111 12.00 -2.90 21.30
N HIS A 112 11.31 -3.34 22.36
CA HIS A 112 11.73 -4.53 23.10
C HIS A 112 11.44 -5.80 22.27
N PRO A 113 12.42 -6.69 22.04
CA PRO A 113 12.26 -7.86 21.16
C PRO A 113 11.23 -8.90 21.64
N PHE A 114 10.92 -8.90 22.94
CA PHE A 114 10.11 -9.92 23.60
C PHE A 114 8.85 -9.36 24.27
N VAL A 115 8.60 -8.06 24.17
CA VAL A 115 7.47 -7.41 24.85
C VAL A 115 6.88 -6.37 23.91
N ASP A 116 5.58 -6.46 23.67
CA ASP A 116 4.86 -5.51 22.82
C ASP A 116 4.46 -4.22 23.59
N SER A 117 3.85 -3.27 22.89
CA SER A 117 3.36 -2.03 23.50
C SER A 117 2.22 -2.23 24.51
N SER A 118 1.53 -3.38 24.49
CA SER A 118 0.47 -3.73 25.45
C SER A 118 1.02 -4.32 26.75
N GLY A 119 2.31 -4.68 26.77
CA GLY A 119 2.95 -5.41 27.85
C GLY A 119 2.83 -6.92 27.72
N PHE A 120 2.22 -7.44 26.65
CA PHE A 120 2.22 -8.86 26.35
C PHE A 120 3.65 -9.34 26.08
N THR A 121 4.05 -10.42 26.75
CA THR A 121 5.42 -10.94 26.68
C THR A 121 5.49 -12.20 25.84
N THR A 122 6.30 -12.18 24.78
CA THR A 122 6.66 -13.33 23.94
C THR A 122 8.04 -13.83 24.31
N LEU A 123 8.16 -15.09 24.73
CA LEU A 123 9.41 -15.68 25.20
C LEU A 123 9.61 -17.04 24.52
N PRO A 124 10.84 -17.42 24.11
CA PRO A 124 11.07 -18.73 23.51
C PRO A 124 10.56 -19.91 24.37
N TYR A 125 10.65 -19.79 25.69
CA TYR A 125 10.11 -20.78 26.62
C TYR A 125 8.58 -20.96 26.54
N LEU A 126 7.83 -19.89 26.23
CA LEU A 126 6.38 -19.95 25.99
C LEU A 126 6.07 -20.56 24.62
N GLU A 127 6.90 -20.28 23.61
CA GLU A 127 6.75 -20.82 22.25
C GLU A 127 7.03 -22.33 22.19
N THR A 128 8.04 -22.80 22.93
CA THR A 128 8.39 -24.23 23.02
C THR A 128 7.75 -24.91 24.24
N TRP A 129 6.67 -24.36 24.77
CA TRP A 129 6.02 -24.88 25.97
C TRP A 129 5.56 -26.32 25.77
N LEU A 130 6.06 -27.22 26.62
CA LEU A 130 5.79 -28.65 26.54
C LEU A 130 5.61 -29.23 27.94
N TYR A 131 4.40 -29.63 28.30
CA TYR A 131 4.14 -30.41 29.50
C TYR A 131 4.54 -31.88 29.29
N PRO A 132 5.20 -32.57 30.25
CA PRO A 132 5.47 -32.17 31.64
C PRO A 132 6.81 -31.47 31.89
N ARG A 133 7.57 -31.13 30.84
CA ARG A 133 8.88 -30.47 30.98
C ARG A 133 8.78 -29.00 31.39
N SER A 134 7.68 -28.34 31.07
CA SER A 134 7.48 -26.92 31.31
C SER A 134 6.61 -26.64 32.54
N ASN A 135 6.98 -25.64 33.34
CA ASN A 135 6.26 -25.23 34.54
C ASN A 135 6.38 -23.71 34.79
N LEU A 136 5.62 -23.21 35.77
CA LEU A 136 5.55 -21.77 36.06
C LEU A 136 6.81 -21.22 36.72
N SER A 137 7.50 -22.01 37.55
CA SER A 137 8.72 -21.55 38.22
C SER A 137 9.84 -21.35 37.20
N ASP A 138 10.04 -22.31 36.31
CA ASP A 138 11.03 -22.20 35.23
C ASP A 138 10.71 -21.03 34.30
N LEU A 139 9.42 -20.78 33.99
CA LEU A 139 9.02 -19.58 33.26
C LEU A 139 9.48 -18.31 33.97
N ALA A 140 9.24 -18.18 35.28
CA ALA A 140 9.64 -17.00 36.03
C ALA A 140 11.17 -16.84 36.10
N HIS A 141 11.92 -17.94 36.23
CA HIS A 141 13.38 -17.91 36.14
C HIS A 141 13.86 -17.46 34.75
N ASN A 142 13.24 -17.96 33.67
CA ASN A 142 13.55 -17.51 32.30
C ASN A 142 13.21 -16.03 32.09
N LEU A 143 12.11 -15.53 32.67
CA LEU A 143 11.78 -14.09 32.65
C LEU A 143 12.82 -13.26 33.40
N VAL A 144 13.27 -13.70 34.57
CA VAL A 144 14.36 -13.02 35.31
C VAL A 144 15.64 -12.99 34.48
N LEU A 145 16.02 -14.12 33.89
CA LEU A 145 17.21 -14.22 33.05
C LEU A 145 17.09 -13.27 31.84
N LEU A 146 15.99 -13.34 31.10
CA LEU A 146 15.77 -12.51 29.92
C LEU A 146 15.79 -11.02 30.27
N PHE A 147 15.05 -10.61 31.31
CA PHE A 147 15.00 -9.21 31.70
C PHE A 147 16.29 -8.70 32.32
N SER A 148 17.18 -9.61 32.78
CA SER A 148 18.51 -9.23 33.27
C SER A 148 19.44 -8.79 32.13
N HIS A 149 19.24 -9.35 30.94
CA HIS A 149 19.94 -8.94 29.73
C HIS A 149 19.25 -7.74 29.05
N HIS A 150 17.92 -7.77 28.95
CA HIS A 150 17.12 -6.74 28.31
C HIS A 150 15.96 -6.32 29.21
N HIS A 151 16.14 -5.23 29.96
CA HIS A 151 15.09 -4.75 30.85
C HIS A 151 13.90 -4.20 30.04
N PRO A 152 12.65 -4.56 30.37
CA PRO A 152 11.50 -4.25 29.52
C PRO A 152 11.01 -2.79 29.64
N PHE A 153 11.36 -2.09 30.72
CA PHE A 153 10.96 -0.70 30.94
C PHE A 153 12.09 0.29 30.73
N SER A 154 11.76 1.47 30.20
CA SER A 154 12.65 2.63 30.13
C SER A 154 12.65 3.34 31.48
N PHE A 155 13.80 3.41 32.16
CA PHE A 155 13.95 4.12 33.44
C PHE A 155 15.04 5.21 33.37
N PRO A 156 14.80 6.43 33.89
CA PRO A 156 15.65 7.60 33.67
C PRO A 156 17.01 7.62 34.40
N SER A 157 17.54 6.48 34.89
CA SER A 157 18.83 6.48 35.59
C SER A 157 20.00 6.68 34.62
N ALA A 158 20.46 7.93 34.54
CA ALA A 158 21.62 8.44 33.79
C ALA A 158 22.99 7.77 34.10
N SER A 159 23.01 6.66 34.84
CA SER A 159 24.23 5.91 35.21
C SER A 159 24.28 4.48 34.67
N ALA A 160 23.18 3.91 34.17
CA ALA A 160 23.16 2.56 33.58
C ALA A 160 23.53 2.54 32.08
N MET A 161 23.43 3.68 31.38
CA MET A 161 23.82 3.83 29.97
C MET A 161 25.34 3.63 29.73
N ARG A 162 26.16 3.58 30.79
CA ARG A 162 27.63 3.41 30.70
C ARG A 162 28.17 2.01 31.08
N ARG A 163 27.33 1.03 31.43
CA ARG A 163 27.82 -0.33 31.75
C ARG A 163 27.68 -1.37 30.64
N PHE A 164 26.91 -1.10 29.59
CA PHE A 164 26.64 -2.10 28.54
C PHE A 164 27.53 -1.99 27.29
N THR A 165 28.58 -1.16 27.31
CA THR A 165 29.48 -0.98 26.16
C THR A 165 30.91 -1.44 26.37
N ASN A 166 31.25 -2.17 27.44
CA ASN A 166 32.62 -2.66 27.65
C ASN A 166 32.74 -4.15 27.27
N PRO A 167 33.31 -4.50 26.09
CA PRO A 167 33.43 -5.89 25.62
C PRO A 167 34.37 -6.75 26.48
N CYS A 168 35.16 -6.13 27.36
CA CYS A 168 36.26 -6.78 28.08
C CYS A 168 35.84 -7.57 29.33
N LEU A 169 34.58 -7.46 29.78
CA LEU A 169 34.09 -8.10 31.01
C LEU A 169 32.91 -9.07 30.78
N ALA A 170 32.51 -9.32 29.54
CA ALA A 170 31.48 -10.30 29.22
C ALA A 170 32.04 -11.72 29.42
N SER A 171 31.25 -12.62 30.02
CA SER A 171 31.58 -14.04 30.00
C SER A 171 31.61 -14.52 28.55
N LYS A 172 32.36 -15.58 28.26
CA LYS A 172 32.43 -16.14 26.89
C LYS A 172 31.04 -16.49 26.36
N GLU A 173 30.15 -16.96 27.22
CA GLU A 173 28.77 -17.33 26.90
C GLU A 173 27.92 -16.11 26.58
N GLU A 174 28.02 -15.04 27.37
CA GLU A 174 27.31 -13.79 27.12
C GLU A 174 27.81 -13.06 25.86
N ALA A 175 29.10 -13.16 25.55
CA ALA A 175 29.65 -12.64 24.30
C ALA A 175 29.12 -13.42 23.08
N ILE A 176 28.94 -14.74 23.20
CA ILE A 176 28.39 -15.60 22.15
C ILE A 176 26.90 -15.30 21.95
N ASP A 177 26.12 -15.19 23.02
CA ASP A 177 24.69 -14.90 22.94
C ASP A 177 24.41 -13.51 22.34
N ARG A 178 25.23 -12.51 22.68
CA ARG A 178 25.15 -11.18 22.05
C ARG A 178 25.48 -11.24 20.56
N LEU A 179 26.50 -11.99 20.17
CA LEU A 179 26.84 -12.19 18.76
C LEU A 179 25.72 -12.92 18.03
N PHE A 180 25.13 -13.94 18.64
CA PHE A 180 24.02 -14.69 18.05
C PHE A 180 22.77 -13.82 17.89
N GLY A 181 22.40 -13.06 18.92
CA GLY A 181 21.26 -12.14 18.88
C GLY A 181 21.46 -11.03 17.84
N ALA A 182 22.65 -10.40 17.83
CA ALA A 182 22.98 -9.38 16.84
C ALA A 182 22.95 -9.95 15.41
N LEU A 183 23.56 -11.11 15.18
CA LEU A 183 23.55 -11.76 13.87
C LEU A 183 22.13 -12.18 13.45
N HIS A 184 21.32 -12.67 14.37
CA HIS A 184 19.94 -13.04 14.09
C HIS A 184 19.11 -11.82 13.71
N CYS A 185 19.22 -10.71 14.46
CA CYS A 185 18.58 -9.45 14.12
C CYS A 185 19.04 -8.92 12.75
N ASP A 186 20.34 -8.96 12.46
CA ASP A 186 20.89 -8.56 11.15
C ASP A 186 20.36 -9.45 10.02
N VAL A 187 20.31 -10.76 10.22
CA VAL A 187 19.76 -11.72 9.23
C VAL A 187 18.28 -11.45 8.97
N VAL A 188 17.48 -11.25 10.02
CA VAL A 188 16.05 -10.93 9.89
C VAL A 188 15.86 -9.59 9.18
N SER A 189 16.63 -8.57 9.53
CA SER A 189 16.58 -7.26 8.88
C SER A 189 16.98 -7.33 7.41
N LYS A 190 18.07 -8.05 7.08
CA LYS A 190 18.50 -8.23 5.68
C LYS A 190 17.51 -9.06 4.87
N ARG A 191 16.89 -10.08 5.46
CA ARG A 191 15.86 -10.86 4.80
C ARG A 191 14.63 -10.00 4.49
N ALA A 192 14.18 -9.19 5.44
CA ALA A 192 13.08 -8.25 5.20
C ALA A 192 13.39 -7.25 4.08
N GLN A 193 14.62 -6.70 4.04
CA GLN A 193 15.06 -5.82 2.96
C GLN A 193 15.06 -6.53 1.60
N LEU A 194 15.58 -7.75 1.53
CA LEU A 194 15.58 -8.55 0.30
C LEU A 194 14.16 -8.85 -0.17
N ASP A 195 13.24 -9.17 0.74
CA ASP A 195 11.84 -9.42 0.40
C ASP A 195 11.17 -8.14 -0.17
N GLU A 196 11.47 -6.97 0.40
CA GLU A 196 10.99 -5.68 -0.11
C GLU A 196 11.59 -5.36 -1.50
N ASP A 197 12.89 -5.60 -1.69
CA ASP A 197 13.56 -5.42 -2.96
C ASP A 197 12.98 -6.35 -4.04
N ILE A 198 12.73 -7.63 -3.71
CA ILE A 198 12.10 -8.62 -4.61
C ILE A 198 10.70 -8.14 -5.01
N GLN A 199 9.89 -7.71 -4.04
CA GLN A 199 8.55 -7.18 -4.35
C GLN A 199 8.62 -5.93 -5.22
N GLY A 200 9.59 -5.04 -4.98
CA GLY A 200 9.84 -3.86 -5.81
C GLY A 200 10.17 -4.23 -7.26
N LEU A 201 11.06 -5.21 -7.46
CA LEU A 201 11.45 -5.70 -8.78
C LEU A 201 10.29 -6.36 -9.52
N LEU A 202 9.45 -7.15 -8.83
CA LEU A 202 8.27 -7.77 -9.44
C LEU A 202 7.26 -6.71 -9.91
N ARG A 203 7.01 -5.67 -9.12
CA ARG A 203 6.17 -4.53 -9.53
C ARG A 203 6.75 -3.79 -10.72
N LEU A 204 8.07 -3.63 -10.78
CA LEU A 204 8.73 -3.00 -11.92
C LEU A 204 8.62 -3.86 -13.18
N GLN A 205 8.78 -5.17 -13.06
CA GLN A 205 8.65 -6.11 -14.17
C GLN A 205 7.25 -6.06 -14.79
N ASP A 206 6.20 -6.04 -13.97
CA ASP A 206 4.81 -5.92 -14.42
C ASP A 206 4.60 -4.63 -15.22
N ARG A 207 5.07 -3.48 -14.69
CA ARG A 207 5.01 -2.19 -15.38
C ARG A 207 5.77 -2.19 -16.71
N LEU A 208 6.94 -2.83 -16.77
CA LEU A 208 7.71 -2.93 -18.01
C LEU A 208 7.00 -3.81 -19.04
N GLN A 209 6.38 -4.91 -18.58
CA GLN A 209 5.63 -5.80 -19.44
C GLN A 209 4.39 -5.10 -20.02
N ASP A 210 3.69 -4.30 -19.24
CA ASP A 210 2.56 -3.51 -19.73
C ASP A 210 2.98 -2.41 -20.71
N ARG A 211 4.09 -1.71 -20.42
CA ARG A 211 4.66 -0.75 -21.38
C ARG A 211 5.10 -1.43 -22.68
N ALA A 212 5.66 -2.63 -22.60
CA ALA A 212 6.02 -3.40 -23.78
C ALA A 212 4.78 -3.74 -24.62
N LYS A 213 3.70 -4.24 -23.99
CA LYS A 213 2.42 -4.51 -24.68
C LYS A 213 1.85 -3.26 -25.36
N ILE A 214 1.88 -2.11 -24.68
CA ILE A 214 1.40 -0.84 -25.26
C ILE A 214 2.28 -0.43 -26.44
N THR A 215 3.60 -0.58 -26.33
CA THR A 215 4.52 -0.21 -27.40
C THR A 215 4.33 -1.11 -28.63
N THR A 216 4.08 -2.41 -28.44
CA THR A 216 3.80 -3.34 -29.55
C THR A 216 2.50 -2.99 -30.26
N THR A 217 1.43 -2.63 -29.53
CA THR A 217 0.17 -2.23 -30.19
C THR A 217 0.30 -0.92 -30.96
N ILE A 218 1.06 0.05 -30.43
CA ILE A 218 1.37 1.30 -31.14
C ILE A 218 2.18 1.01 -32.41
N LEU A 219 3.18 0.12 -32.34
CA LEU A 219 4.00 -0.26 -33.48
C LEU A 219 3.15 -0.91 -34.59
N GLU A 220 2.31 -1.89 -34.22
CA GLU A 220 1.38 -2.55 -35.15
C GLU A 220 0.44 -1.54 -35.82
N GLY A 221 -0.07 -0.57 -35.06
CA GLY A 221 -0.88 0.52 -35.59
C GLY A 221 -0.14 1.39 -36.61
N ALA A 222 1.11 1.77 -36.31
CA ALA A 222 1.94 2.56 -37.20
C ALA A 222 2.32 1.80 -38.48
N GLU A 223 2.59 0.49 -38.40
CA GLU A 223 2.82 -0.35 -39.58
C GLU A 223 1.55 -0.43 -40.46
N HIS A 224 0.38 -0.58 -39.85
CA HIS A 224 -0.87 -0.56 -40.59
C HIS A 224 -1.10 0.79 -41.29
N GLU A 225 -0.86 1.90 -40.61
CA GLU A 225 -0.98 3.23 -41.21
C GLU A 225 0.00 3.42 -42.36
N LYS A 226 1.26 3.00 -42.19
CA LYS A 226 2.28 3.03 -43.26
C LYS A 226 1.80 2.28 -44.50
N THR A 227 1.36 1.03 -44.35
CA THR A 227 0.88 0.24 -45.50
C THR A 227 -0.36 0.88 -46.16
N SER A 228 -1.20 1.55 -45.37
CA SER A 228 -2.36 2.28 -45.90
C SER A 228 -1.96 3.51 -46.70
N LEU A 229 -0.96 4.26 -46.24
CA LEU A 229 -0.40 5.39 -46.97
C LEU A 229 0.32 4.95 -48.25
N GLU A 230 1.07 3.86 -48.21
CA GLU A 230 1.72 3.28 -49.41
C GLU A 230 0.69 2.92 -50.48
N ARG A 231 -0.44 2.32 -50.09
CA ARG A 231 -1.55 2.02 -51.01
C ARG A 231 -2.16 3.30 -51.61
N ARG A 232 -2.46 4.31 -50.78
CA ARG A 232 -3.01 5.59 -51.25
C ARG A 232 -2.05 6.32 -52.18
N LEU A 233 -0.76 6.24 -51.90
CA LEU A 233 0.28 6.80 -52.76
C LEU A 233 0.28 6.08 -54.12
N ALA A 234 0.17 4.74 -54.13
CA ALA A 234 0.07 3.97 -55.36
C ALA A 234 -1.19 4.34 -56.19
N GLU A 235 -2.34 4.52 -55.53
CA GLU A 235 -3.58 4.98 -56.16
C GLU A 235 -3.40 6.36 -56.81
N VAL A 236 -2.86 7.33 -56.07
CA VAL A 236 -2.62 8.69 -56.58
C VAL A 236 -1.59 8.68 -57.72
N THR A 237 -0.53 7.87 -57.63
CA THR A 237 0.42 7.75 -58.74
C THR A 237 -0.22 7.16 -59.99
N GLU A 238 -1.13 6.18 -59.86
CA GLU A 238 -1.88 5.64 -60.99
C GLU A 238 -2.82 6.69 -61.60
N GLU A 239 -3.45 7.53 -60.78
CA GLU A 239 -4.24 8.68 -61.25
C GLU A 239 -3.38 9.71 -61.98
N VAL A 240 -2.18 10.01 -61.47
CA VAL A 240 -1.21 10.89 -62.13
C VAL A 240 -0.78 10.30 -63.47
N ASP A 241 -0.46 9.01 -63.55
CA ASP A 241 -0.08 8.34 -64.80
C ASP A 241 -1.22 8.41 -65.83
N LYS A 242 -2.46 8.17 -65.41
CA LYS A 242 -3.65 8.32 -66.27
C LYS A 242 -3.81 9.74 -66.80
N LEU A 243 -3.60 10.75 -65.95
CA LEU A 243 -3.65 12.16 -66.35
C LEU A 243 -2.48 12.52 -67.27
N GLU A 244 -1.28 11.99 -67.03
CA GLU A 244 -0.12 12.20 -67.87
C GLU A 244 -0.34 11.58 -69.27
N ASP A 245 -0.88 10.37 -69.34
CA ASP A 245 -1.26 9.72 -70.58
C ASP A 245 -2.37 10.49 -71.31
N TRP A 246 -3.38 10.99 -70.58
CA TRP A 246 -4.42 11.85 -71.14
C TRP A 246 -3.83 13.15 -71.71
N LEU A 247 -2.90 13.79 -70.99
CA LEU A 247 -2.18 14.99 -71.41
C LEU A 247 -1.24 14.71 -72.59
N LYS A 248 -0.62 13.54 -72.72
CA LYS A 248 0.14 13.19 -73.93
C LYS A 248 -0.76 13.11 -75.16
N VAL A 249 -1.97 12.57 -74.99
CA VAL A 249 -2.97 12.46 -76.07
C VAL A 249 -3.61 13.80 -76.43
N HIS A 250 -3.88 14.67 -75.45
CA HIS A 250 -4.65 15.91 -75.65
C HIS A 250 -3.81 17.21 -75.55
N GLY A 251 -2.69 17.19 -74.84
CA GLY A 251 -1.80 18.32 -74.63
C GLY A 251 -0.99 18.71 -75.86
N SER A 252 -0.76 17.79 -76.80
CA SER A 252 -0.17 18.15 -78.11
C SER A 252 -1.12 18.96 -79.00
N ASN A 253 -2.41 19.04 -78.66
CA ASN A 253 -3.40 19.87 -79.35
C ASN A 253 -3.62 21.24 -78.69
N PHE A 254 -2.91 21.56 -77.60
CA PHE A 254 -3.01 22.87 -76.93
C PHE A 254 -1.72 23.67 -77.20
N ASP A 255 -1.68 24.30 -78.37
CA ASP A 255 -0.66 25.27 -78.76
C ASP A 255 -0.84 26.55 -77.92
N VAL A 256 -0.15 26.62 -76.78
CA VAL A 256 -0.06 27.83 -75.95
C VAL A 256 0.95 28.79 -76.56
N SER A 257 0.48 29.53 -77.56
CA SER A 257 1.05 30.82 -77.94
C SER A 257 0.07 31.91 -77.55
N THR A 258 -0.18 32.11 -76.25
CA THR A 258 -0.82 33.33 -75.75
C THR A 258 -0.33 33.62 -74.35
N GLU A 259 0.29 34.80 -74.21
CA GLU A 259 0.75 35.39 -72.95
C GLU A 259 -0.40 35.39 -71.95
N VAL A 260 -0.17 34.75 -70.79
CA VAL A 260 -1.16 34.69 -69.71
C VAL A 260 -1.06 36.00 -68.94
N ASP A 261 -2.04 36.87 -69.18
CA ASP A 261 -2.42 37.95 -68.28
C ASP A 261 -2.90 37.28 -66.97
N ASP A 262 -2.20 37.57 -65.87
CA ASP A 262 -2.36 36.97 -64.52
C ASP A 262 -3.68 37.38 -63.82
N ASP A 263 -4.68 37.83 -64.57
CA ASP A 263 -5.98 38.32 -64.07
C ASP A 263 -7.19 37.63 -64.74
N MET A 264 -6.95 36.59 -65.55
CA MET A 264 -8.03 35.73 -66.05
C MET A 264 -8.36 34.67 -65.01
N GLY A 265 -9.44 34.90 -64.25
CA GLY A 265 -9.98 33.98 -63.26
C GLY A 265 -9.94 32.52 -63.72
N ALA A 266 -8.98 31.77 -63.17
CA ALA A 266 -8.59 30.43 -63.62
C ALA A 266 -9.74 29.41 -63.60
N PHE A 267 -10.83 29.72 -62.91
CA PHE A 267 -12.07 28.93 -62.91
C PHE A 267 -13.29 29.87 -62.97
N GLN A 268 -13.80 30.11 -64.18
CA GLN A 268 -15.11 30.74 -64.35
C GLN A 268 -16.18 29.65 -64.46
N ALA A 269 -17.20 29.72 -63.61
CA ALA A 269 -18.33 28.80 -63.69
C ALA A 269 -19.06 28.99 -65.03
N THR A 270 -19.27 27.90 -65.77
CA THR A 270 -19.91 27.90 -67.09
C THR A 270 -21.39 28.28 -67.07
N ASP A 271 -22.07 28.08 -65.93
CA ASP A 271 -23.51 28.24 -65.75
C ASP A 271 -23.85 29.06 -64.50
N LEU A 272 -24.99 29.76 -64.53
CA LEU A 272 -25.47 30.61 -63.43
C LEU A 272 -25.67 29.83 -62.12
N GLU A 273 -26.01 28.55 -62.21
CA GLU A 273 -26.18 27.66 -61.06
C GLU A 273 -24.82 27.29 -60.45
N SER A 274 -23.85 26.87 -61.25
CA SER A 274 -22.48 26.64 -60.79
C SER A 274 -21.82 27.91 -60.26
N ALA A 275 -22.11 29.08 -60.84
CA ALA A 275 -21.61 30.36 -60.33
C ALA A 275 -22.17 30.67 -58.93
N SER A 276 -23.48 30.42 -58.74
CA SER A 276 -24.15 30.56 -57.44
C SER A 276 -23.62 29.56 -56.42
N ARG A 277 -23.41 28.30 -56.82
CA ARG A 277 -22.83 27.23 -55.98
C ARG A 277 -21.41 27.56 -55.55
N LEU A 278 -20.56 27.98 -56.48
CA LEU A 278 -19.19 28.40 -56.20
C LEU A 278 -19.17 29.56 -55.20
N ASN A 279 -20.01 30.58 -55.40
CA ASN A 279 -20.10 31.71 -54.48
C ASN A 279 -20.49 31.28 -53.05
N PHE A 280 -21.45 30.37 -52.90
CA PHE A 280 -21.81 29.85 -51.57
C PHE A 280 -20.70 28.98 -50.94
N MET A 281 -19.96 28.21 -51.74
CA MET A 281 -18.79 27.45 -51.25
C MET A 281 -17.66 28.38 -50.79
N VAL A 282 -17.35 29.41 -51.58
CA VAL A 282 -16.35 30.43 -51.22
C VAL A 282 -16.73 31.14 -49.94
N LYS A 283 -18.00 31.50 -49.76
CA LYS A 283 -18.48 32.13 -48.53
C LYS A 283 -18.43 31.21 -47.30
N ASP A 284 -18.68 29.90 -47.47
CA ASP A 284 -18.51 28.92 -46.39
C ASP A 284 -17.03 28.82 -45.98
N LYS A 285 -16.13 28.75 -46.96
CA LYS A 285 -14.68 28.69 -46.74
C LYS A 285 -14.10 29.95 -46.13
N ALA A 286 -14.53 31.12 -46.59
CA ALA A 286 -14.14 32.39 -45.99
C ALA A 286 -14.54 32.51 -44.51
N ILE A 287 -15.63 31.86 -44.08
CA ILE A 287 -15.99 31.82 -42.64
C ILE A 287 -14.99 30.97 -41.85
N GLU A 288 -14.51 29.85 -42.39
CA GLU A 288 -13.49 29.02 -41.73
C GLU A 288 -12.19 29.82 -41.50
N ASP A 289 -11.77 30.61 -42.48
CA ASP A 289 -10.60 31.49 -42.37
C ASP A 289 -10.80 32.60 -41.32
N VAL A 290 -11.99 33.20 -41.27
CA VAL A 290 -12.32 34.21 -40.26
C VAL A 290 -12.36 33.61 -38.85
N LEU A 291 -12.87 32.38 -38.69
CA LEU A 291 -12.87 31.69 -37.40
C LEU A 291 -11.45 31.40 -36.92
N TYR A 292 -10.56 30.97 -37.82
CA TYR A 292 -9.14 30.77 -37.52
C TYR A 292 -8.48 32.06 -37.02
N ALA A 293 -8.69 33.19 -37.73
CA ALA A 293 -8.16 34.48 -37.32
C ALA A 293 -8.75 34.99 -35.99
N LEU A 294 -10.03 34.69 -35.70
CA LEU A 294 -10.67 35.02 -34.42
C LEU A 294 -10.11 34.18 -33.26
N ASP A 295 -9.79 32.90 -33.50
CA ASP A 295 -9.14 32.03 -32.52
C ASP A 295 -7.73 32.54 -32.19
N GLU A 296 -6.97 32.96 -33.21
CA GLU A 296 -5.65 33.58 -33.05
C GLU A 296 -5.74 34.91 -32.27
N ALA A 297 -6.68 35.78 -32.62
CA ALA A 297 -6.89 37.06 -31.92
C ALA A 297 -7.37 36.88 -30.46
N LEU A 298 -8.02 35.77 -30.13
CA LEU A 298 -8.36 35.41 -28.75
C LEU A 298 -7.11 34.95 -27.98
N MET A 299 -6.24 34.16 -28.62
CA MET A 299 -4.97 33.71 -28.03
C MET A 299 -4.02 34.88 -27.75
N GLU A 300 -4.03 35.91 -28.60
CA GLU A 300 -3.26 37.15 -28.42
C GLU A 300 -3.94 38.17 -27.47
N GLU A 301 -5.08 37.82 -26.85
CA GLU A 301 -5.90 38.69 -25.98
C GLU A 301 -6.37 40.02 -26.61
N VAL A 302 -6.33 40.12 -27.94
CA VAL A 302 -6.76 41.32 -28.71
C VAL A 302 -8.29 41.48 -28.68
N VAL A 303 -9.02 40.36 -28.60
CA VAL A 303 -10.48 40.33 -28.54
C VAL A 303 -10.95 39.72 -27.22
N SER A 304 -11.95 40.33 -26.58
CA SER A 304 -12.51 39.78 -25.35
C SER A 304 -13.27 38.48 -25.60
N SER A 305 -13.24 37.56 -24.65
CA SER A 305 -13.94 36.27 -24.73
C SER A 305 -15.44 36.42 -25.03
N GLU A 306 -16.08 37.48 -24.52
CA GLU A 306 -17.49 37.78 -24.79
C GLU A 306 -17.72 38.21 -26.26
N GLN A 307 -16.83 39.03 -26.82
CA GLN A 307 -16.90 39.46 -28.22
C GLN A 307 -16.64 38.29 -29.17
N TYR A 308 -15.65 37.45 -28.86
CA TYR A 308 -15.35 36.23 -29.60
C TYR A 308 -16.58 35.30 -29.71
N ILE A 309 -17.19 34.94 -28.58
CA ILE A 309 -18.37 34.04 -28.57
C ILE A 309 -19.53 34.65 -29.36
N ARG A 310 -19.72 35.98 -29.31
CA ARG A 310 -20.78 36.67 -30.05
C ARG A 310 -20.54 36.57 -31.57
N GLN A 311 -19.30 36.78 -32.02
CA GLN A 311 -18.95 36.71 -33.45
C GLN A 311 -19.01 35.28 -33.97
N VAL A 312 -18.47 34.30 -33.24
CA VAL A 312 -18.51 32.87 -33.62
C VAL A 312 -19.96 32.41 -33.78
N ARG A 313 -20.87 32.79 -32.88
CA ARG A 313 -22.30 32.42 -33.01
C ARG A 313 -22.95 33.05 -34.25
N SER A 314 -22.61 34.30 -34.57
CA SER A 314 -23.14 34.96 -35.76
C SER A 314 -22.62 34.33 -37.05
N LEU A 315 -21.33 34.00 -37.10
CA LEU A 315 -20.68 33.35 -38.23
C LEU A 315 -21.18 31.92 -38.42
N ALA A 316 -21.33 31.14 -37.35
CA ALA A 316 -21.88 29.79 -37.40
C ALA A 316 -23.31 29.76 -37.98
N LYS A 317 -24.13 30.77 -37.66
CA LYS A 317 -25.47 30.93 -38.26
C LYS A 317 -25.41 31.18 -39.77
N ASN A 318 -24.47 32.01 -40.22
CA ASN A 318 -24.26 32.28 -41.64
C ASN A 318 -23.66 31.06 -42.37
N GLN A 319 -22.75 30.34 -41.73
CA GLN A 319 -22.17 29.10 -42.24
C GLN A 319 -23.25 28.04 -42.47
N PHE A 320 -24.13 27.85 -41.49
CA PHE A 320 -25.30 26.99 -41.63
C PHE A 320 -26.20 27.41 -42.79
N TYR A 321 -26.43 28.72 -42.95
CA TYR A 321 -27.24 29.24 -44.07
C TYR A 321 -26.62 28.91 -45.44
N TYR A 322 -25.32 29.11 -45.61
CA TYR A 322 -24.63 28.80 -46.87
C TYR A 322 -24.59 27.30 -47.15
N ARG A 323 -24.30 26.45 -46.14
CA ARG A 323 -24.34 24.99 -46.28
C ARG A 323 -25.73 24.48 -46.64
N ASN A 324 -26.77 25.00 -46.00
CA ASN A 324 -28.16 24.64 -46.33
C ASN A 324 -28.55 25.07 -47.76
N ARG A 325 -28.10 26.25 -48.22
CA ARG A 325 -28.29 26.69 -49.62
C ARG A 325 -27.58 25.76 -50.61
N LEU A 326 -26.37 25.30 -50.29
CA LEU A 326 -25.62 24.35 -51.12
C LEU A 326 -26.34 23.01 -51.25
N ILE A 327 -26.84 22.46 -50.14
CA ILE A 327 -27.61 21.21 -50.13
C ILE A 327 -28.85 21.31 -51.03
N LYS A 328 -29.60 22.41 -50.93
CA LYS A 328 -30.78 22.63 -51.78
C LYS A 328 -30.43 22.70 -53.28
N LEU A 329 -29.32 23.33 -53.63
CA LEU A 329 -28.84 23.40 -55.02
C LEU A 329 -28.37 22.03 -55.53
N THR A 330 -27.87 21.15 -54.65
CA THR A 330 -27.52 19.78 -55.06
C THR A 330 -28.74 18.87 -55.24
N GLU A 331 -29.78 19.05 -54.43
CA GLU A 331 -31.02 18.26 -54.54
C GLU A 331 -31.81 18.58 -55.81
N THR A 332 -31.83 19.85 -56.25
CA THR A 332 -32.51 20.28 -57.50
C THR A 332 -31.92 19.68 -58.77
N LYS A 333 -30.70 19.15 -58.73
CA LYS A 333 -30.05 18.45 -59.86
C LYS A 333 -30.42 16.96 -59.95
N THR A 334 -31.04 16.41 -58.91
CA THR A 334 -31.36 14.97 -58.80
C THR A 334 -32.84 14.63 -59.07
N SER A 335 -33.65 15.62 -59.48
CA SER A 335 -35.05 15.47 -59.92
C SER A 335 -35.20 15.92 -61.37
#